data_AF-A0A0L0SU11-F1
#
_entry.id   AF-A0A0L0SU11-F1
#
_cell.length_a   1.000
_cell.length_b   1.000
_cell.length_c   1.000
_cell.angle_alpha   90.00
_cell.angle_beta   90.00
_cell.angle_gamma   90.00
#
_symmetry.space_group_name_H-M   'P 1'
#
loop_
_entity.id
_entity.type
_entity.pdbx_description
1 polymer ?
#
loop_
_entity_poly.entity_id
_entity_poly.type
_entity_poly.pdbx_seq_one_letter_code
_entity_poly.pdbx_strand_id
1 'polypeptide(L)'
;MWTEPSKGYLEPGERQSITIRILVSPVAARNLNHAGSALNDILILRLEHGRDFFISVEGRWLKTCLAQSLQSLCDTGGAVRVDAEPQNGTSSEEPRHSVPQELQVLSKFILAHAMDVPARELWGNNGEEAGDEAMLETVLDSLDTGAPLDEARLAGTAGARSVARVMLLMFEYLEVPVIPDQDQEMFVASAEGSPMLELRCSQFHSTQN
;
A
#
# COMPACT_ATOMS: atom_id res chain seq x y z
N MET A 1 -13.77 -7.54 -9.62
CA MET A 1 -14.61 -6.57 -10.35
C MET A 1 -16.07 -6.94 -10.15
N TRP A 2 -16.98 -5.97 -10.01
CA TRP A 2 -18.43 -6.22 -9.95
C TRP A 2 -19.21 -5.10 -10.65
N THR A 3 -20.47 -5.37 -10.97
CA THR A 3 -21.37 -4.45 -11.66
C THR A 3 -22.60 -4.14 -10.83
N GLU A 4 -23.09 -2.90 -10.91
CA GLU A 4 -24.30 -2.44 -10.21
C GLU A 4 -25.16 -1.56 -11.13
N PRO A 5 -26.40 -1.98 -11.49
CA PRO A 5 -26.98 -3.29 -11.23
C PRO A 5 -26.33 -4.39 -12.10
N SER A 6 -26.25 -5.62 -11.59
CA SER A 6 -25.72 -6.78 -12.33
C SER A 6 -26.73 -7.46 -13.26
N LYS A 7 -28.02 -7.14 -13.08
CA LYS A 7 -29.14 -7.62 -13.89
C LYS A 7 -30.29 -6.61 -13.82
N GLY A 8 -31.14 -6.57 -14.83
CA GLY A 8 -32.31 -5.69 -14.85
C GLY A 8 -33.22 -5.97 -16.03
N TYR A 9 -34.34 -5.26 -16.07
CA TYR A 9 -35.28 -5.24 -17.18
C TYR A 9 -35.38 -3.79 -17.68
N LEU A 10 -35.53 -3.62 -18.98
CA LEU A 10 -35.66 -2.32 -19.64
C LEU A 10 -36.83 -2.37 -20.61
N GLU A 11 -37.74 -1.40 -20.49
CA GLU A 11 -38.79 -1.20 -21.49
C GLU A 11 -38.21 -0.55 -22.76
N PRO A 12 -38.86 -0.74 -23.92
CA PRO A 12 -38.44 -0.07 -25.15
C PRO A 12 -38.34 1.44 -24.99
N GLY A 13 -37.14 2.00 -25.18
CA GLY A 13 -36.85 3.43 -25.07
C GLY A 13 -36.23 3.85 -23.74
N GLU A 14 -36.22 2.98 -22.73
CA GLU A 14 -35.55 3.24 -21.47
C GLU A 14 -34.02 3.11 -21.56
N ARG A 15 -33.32 3.68 -20.57
CA ARG A 15 -31.86 3.60 -20.44
C ARG A 15 -31.50 3.29 -19.00
N GLN A 16 -30.56 2.36 -18.81
CA GLN A 16 -29.98 2.04 -17.50
C GLN A 16 -28.49 2.31 -17.53
N SER A 17 -27.98 3.00 -16.52
CA SER A 17 -26.54 3.09 -16.27
C SER A 17 -26.09 1.89 -15.43
N ILE A 18 -25.00 1.24 -15.83
CA ILE A 18 -24.37 0.14 -15.09
C ILE A 18 -23.00 0.63 -14.61
N THR A 19 -22.78 0.62 -13.30
CA THR A 19 -21.49 1.00 -12.71
C THR A 19 -20.61 -0.24 -12.59
N ILE A 20 -19.42 -0.21 -13.17
CA ILE A 20 -18.40 -1.24 -12.99
C ILE A 20 -17.44 -0.76 -11.89
N ARG A 21 -17.20 -1.59 -10.89
CA ARG A 21 -16.26 -1.31 -9.79
C ARG A 21 -15.15 -2.35 -9.73
N ILE A 22 -13.92 -1.87 -9.56
CA ILE A 22 -12.72 -2.69 -9.42
C ILE A 22 -12.10 -2.33 -8.07
N LEU A 23 -11.88 -3.36 -7.24
CA LEU A 23 -11.15 -3.24 -5.98
C LEU A 23 -9.92 -4.12 -6.10
N VAL A 24 -8.76 -3.56 -5.78
CA VAL A 24 -7.48 -4.27 -5.78
C VAL A 24 -7.16 -4.63 -4.34
N SER A 25 -7.09 -5.92 -4.03
CA SER A 25 -6.66 -6.39 -2.71
C SER A 25 -5.14 -6.22 -2.54
N PRO A 26 -4.61 -6.21 -1.31
CA PRO A 26 -3.15 -6.15 -1.08
C PRO A 26 -2.38 -7.27 -1.80
N VAL A 27 -2.95 -8.49 -1.82
CA VAL A 27 -2.37 -9.64 -2.54
C VAL A 27 -2.34 -9.40 -4.05
N ALA A 28 -3.42 -8.83 -4.62
CA ALA A 28 -3.45 -8.48 -6.03
C ALA A 28 -2.47 -7.34 -6.35
N ALA A 29 -2.42 -6.29 -5.52
CA ALA A 29 -1.50 -5.16 -5.66
C ALA A 29 -0.03 -5.62 -5.69
N ARG A 30 0.36 -6.55 -4.83
CA ARG A 30 1.69 -7.18 -4.84
C ARG A 30 2.03 -7.79 -6.19
N ASN A 31 1.14 -8.64 -6.72
CA ASN A 31 1.34 -9.28 -8.02
C ASN A 31 1.43 -8.25 -9.15
N LEU A 32 0.57 -7.23 -9.12
CA LEU A 32 0.56 -6.15 -10.12
C LEU A 32 1.83 -5.31 -10.08
N ASN A 33 2.38 -5.06 -8.89
CA ASN A 33 3.62 -4.31 -8.72
C ASN A 33 4.85 -5.03 -9.31
N HIS A 34 4.92 -6.37 -9.20
CA HIS A 34 6.05 -7.15 -9.72
C HIS A 34 5.97 -7.40 -11.23
N ALA A 35 4.80 -7.80 -11.73
CA ALA A 35 4.68 -8.36 -13.07
C ALA A 35 4.38 -7.32 -14.18
N GLY A 36 4.29 -6.03 -13.85
CA GLY A 36 3.93 -5.00 -14.84
C GLY A 36 2.57 -5.27 -15.49
N SER A 37 1.68 -5.92 -14.73
CA SER A 37 0.45 -6.51 -15.25
C SER A 37 -0.60 -5.45 -15.59
N ALA A 38 -1.22 -5.61 -16.75
CA ALA A 38 -2.43 -4.88 -17.10
C ALA A 38 -3.65 -5.50 -16.40
N LEU A 39 -4.60 -4.65 -16.02
CA LEU A 39 -5.91 -5.05 -15.50
C LEU A 39 -6.84 -5.23 -16.70
N ASN A 40 -6.86 -6.44 -17.25
CA ASN A 40 -7.67 -6.76 -18.42
C ASN A 40 -8.73 -7.80 -18.06
N ASP A 41 -9.99 -7.53 -18.38
CA ASP A 41 -11.11 -8.44 -18.19
C ASP A 41 -12.17 -8.24 -19.29
N ILE A 42 -13.03 -9.24 -19.50
CA ILE A 42 -14.13 -9.17 -20.46
C ILE A 42 -15.45 -9.39 -19.73
N LEU A 43 -16.28 -8.35 -19.71
CA LEU A 43 -17.65 -8.43 -19.22
C LEU A 43 -18.59 -8.93 -20.31
N ILE A 44 -19.47 -9.87 -19.96
CA ILE A 44 -20.48 -10.40 -20.88
C ILE A 44 -21.85 -9.88 -20.43
N LEU A 45 -22.46 -9.01 -21.24
CA LEU A 45 -23.83 -8.56 -21.07
C LEU A 45 -24.75 -9.46 -21.90
N ARG A 46 -25.55 -10.29 -21.22
CA ARG A 46 -26.51 -11.20 -21.84
C ARG A 46 -27.88 -10.57 -21.94
N LEU A 47 -28.45 -10.58 -23.15
CA LEU A 47 -29.86 -10.28 -23.38
C LEU A 47 -30.67 -11.58 -23.34
N GLU A 48 -31.81 -11.55 -22.66
CA GLU A 48 -32.75 -12.66 -22.70
C GLU A 48 -33.31 -12.82 -24.13
N HIS A 49 -33.20 -14.02 -24.70
CA HIS A 49 -33.54 -14.32 -26.09
C HIS A 49 -32.84 -13.43 -27.13
N GLY A 50 -31.70 -12.85 -26.79
CA GLY A 50 -30.91 -11.99 -27.67
C GLY A 50 -29.48 -12.49 -27.87
N ARG A 51 -28.66 -11.60 -28.41
CA ARG A 51 -27.21 -11.78 -28.53
C ARG A 51 -26.52 -11.37 -27.23
N ASP A 52 -25.36 -11.97 -26.98
CA ASP A 52 -24.43 -11.50 -25.97
C ASP A 52 -23.63 -10.30 -26.49
N PHE A 53 -23.29 -9.38 -25.58
CA PHE A 53 -22.37 -8.28 -25.83
C PHE A 53 -21.12 -8.46 -24.98
N PHE A 54 -19.96 -8.36 -25.62
CA PHE A 54 -18.65 -8.48 -24.97
C PHE A 54 -18.06 -7.08 -24.80
N ILE A 55 -17.78 -6.69 -23.56
CA ILE A 55 -17.20 -5.40 -23.20
C ILE A 55 -15.80 -5.66 -22.66
N SER A 56 -14.77 -5.24 -23.40
CA SER A 56 -13.38 -5.28 -22.92
C SER A 56 -13.18 -4.18 -21.89
N VAL A 57 -12.64 -4.54 -20.73
CA VAL A 57 -12.22 -3.62 -19.67
C VAL A 57 -10.70 -3.73 -19.58
N GLU A 58 -10.02 -2.62 -19.85
CA GLU A 58 -8.56 -2.55 -19.84
C GLU A 58 -8.11 -1.43 -18.91
N GLY A 59 -7.08 -1.70 -18.13
CA GLY A 59 -6.52 -0.78 -17.16
C GLY A 59 -5.01 -0.94 -17.06
N ARG A 60 -4.31 0.19 -16.91
CA ARG A 60 -2.88 0.21 -16.62
C ARG A 60 -2.68 0.32 -15.12
N TRP A 61 -1.99 -0.64 -14.52
CA TRP A 61 -1.58 -0.55 -13.12
C TRP A 61 -0.43 0.45 -12.99
N LEU A 62 -0.57 1.39 -12.04
CA LEU A 62 0.54 2.24 -11.60
C LEU A 62 1.13 1.59 -10.34
N LYS A 63 2.42 1.28 -10.38
CA LYS A 63 3.10 0.66 -9.24
C LYS A 63 2.99 1.53 -7.99
N THR A 64 2.81 0.90 -6.85
CA THR A 64 2.78 1.60 -5.56
C THR A 64 3.76 1.00 -4.55
N CYS A 65 4.26 1.83 -3.64
CA CYS A 65 5.09 1.43 -2.52
C CYS A 65 4.30 0.60 -1.50
N LEU A 66 2.95 0.66 -1.54
CA LEU A 66 2.10 -0.30 -0.82
C LEU A 66 2.23 -1.71 -1.38
N ALA A 67 1.99 -2.70 -0.53
CA ALA A 67 2.07 -4.12 -0.88
C ALA A 67 3.43 -4.58 -1.43
N GLN A 68 4.51 -3.86 -1.08
CA GLN A 68 5.90 -4.27 -1.28
C GLN A 68 6.45 -4.99 -0.04
N SER A 69 7.53 -5.75 -0.21
CA SER A 69 8.35 -6.19 0.92
C SER A 69 9.26 -5.06 1.39
N LEU A 70 9.62 -5.04 2.69
CA LEU A 70 10.58 -4.07 3.22
C LEU A 70 11.92 -4.12 2.48
N GLN A 71 12.37 -5.33 2.14
CA GLN A 71 13.60 -5.53 1.37
C GLN A 71 13.54 -4.82 0.02
N SER A 72 12.46 -5.02 -0.75
CA SER A 72 12.24 -4.36 -2.05
C SER A 72 12.29 -2.83 -1.93
N LEU A 73 11.68 -2.26 -0.90
CA LEU A 73 11.69 -0.81 -0.67
C LEU A 73 13.09 -0.30 -0.27
N CYS A 74 13.82 -1.06 0.56
CA CYS A 74 15.21 -0.75 0.91
C CYS A 74 16.15 -0.78 -0.31
N ASP A 75 15.87 -1.65 -1.29
CA ASP A 75 16.68 -1.82 -2.50
C ASP A 75 16.35 -0.81 -3.60
N THR A 76 15.07 -0.42 -3.73
CA THR A 76 14.60 0.52 -4.77
C THR A 76 15.16 1.93 -4.55
N GLY A 77 15.46 2.29 -3.30
CA GLY A 77 16.07 3.59 -2.97
C GLY A 77 15.10 4.77 -3.07
N GLY A 78 13.81 4.54 -2.88
CA GLY A 78 12.73 5.52 -2.98
C GLY A 78 11.68 5.15 -4.03
N ALA A 79 11.31 6.13 -4.87
CA ALA A 79 10.21 6.06 -5.83
C ALA A 79 10.10 4.71 -6.58
N VAL A 80 8.92 4.11 -6.54
CA VAL A 80 8.61 2.88 -7.29
C VAL A 80 8.15 3.17 -8.72
N ARG A 81 7.73 4.41 -9.02
CA ARG A 81 7.32 4.89 -10.35
C ARG A 81 8.40 5.76 -11.00
N VAL A 82 9.66 5.33 -10.97
CA VAL A 82 10.71 5.97 -11.77
C VAL A 82 10.47 5.61 -13.24
N ASP A 83 10.43 6.61 -14.13
CA ASP A 83 10.42 6.40 -15.58
C ASP A 83 11.66 5.58 -15.95
N ALA A 84 11.47 4.27 -16.19
CA ALA A 84 12.57 3.36 -16.39
C ALA A 84 13.27 3.63 -17.73
N GLU A 85 14.45 4.26 -17.69
CA GLU A 85 15.55 3.66 -18.44
C GLU A 85 15.87 2.32 -17.77
N PRO A 86 16.00 1.22 -18.53
CA PRO A 86 16.30 -0.08 -17.97
C PRO A 86 17.67 0.01 -17.29
N GLN A 87 17.69 0.01 -15.95
CA GLN A 87 18.94 -0.18 -15.23
C GLN A 87 19.40 -1.61 -15.52
N ASN A 88 20.30 -1.71 -16.52
CA ASN A 88 21.14 -2.87 -16.74
C ASN A 88 21.76 -3.27 -15.40
N GLY A 89 21.71 -4.57 -15.13
CA GLY A 89 21.96 -5.18 -13.83
C GLY A 89 23.11 -4.58 -13.03
N THR A 90 22.84 -4.35 -11.76
CA THR A 90 23.58 -4.99 -10.68
C THR A 90 22.60 -5.12 -9.51
N SER A 91 22.18 -6.34 -9.19
CA SER A 91 21.69 -6.63 -7.85
C SER A 91 22.89 -6.43 -6.92
N SER A 92 23.05 -5.23 -6.38
CA SER A 92 23.90 -5.06 -5.21
C SER A 92 23.36 -5.99 -4.12
N GLU A 93 24.20 -6.90 -3.60
CA GLU A 93 23.79 -7.84 -2.55
C GLU A 93 23.43 -7.12 -1.23
N GLU A 94 23.87 -5.86 -1.09
CA GLU A 94 23.56 -5.01 0.07
C GLU A 94 22.40 -4.04 -0.22
N PRO A 95 21.46 -3.89 0.73
CA PRO A 95 20.37 -2.94 0.60
C PRO A 95 20.89 -1.51 0.55
N ARG A 96 20.31 -0.68 -0.32
CA ARG A 96 20.73 0.73 -0.47
C ARG A 96 20.47 1.55 0.80
N HIS A 97 19.44 1.19 1.55
CA HIS A 97 19.10 1.81 2.82
C HIS A 97 18.75 0.78 3.88
N SER A 98 19.09 1.07 5.15
CA SER A 98 18.69 0.23 6.29
C SER A 98 17.21 0.36 6.65
N VAL A 99 16.54 1.42 6.18
CA VAL A 99 15.10 1.68 6.38
C VAL A 99 14.53 2.22 5.06
N PRO A 100 13.34 1.74 4.60
CA PRO A 100 12.66 2.27 3.43
C PRO A 100 12.55 3.79 3.45
N GLN A 101 12.85 4.46 2.32
CA GLN A 101 12.81 5.93 2.27
C GLN A 101 11.41 6.48 2.53
N GLU A 102 10.38 5.78 2.09
CA GLU A 102 8.98 6.14 2.28
C GLU A 102 8.64 6.21 3.76
N LEU A 103 9.06 5.21 4.55
CA LEU A 103 8.88 5.22 6.00
C LEU A 103 9.67 6.37 6.65
N GLN A 104 10.85 6.71 6.12
CA GLN A 104 11.61 7.87 6.62
C GLN A 104 10.88 9.19 6.33
N VAL A 105 10.31 9.36 5.13
CA VAL A 105 9.55 10.56 4.75
C VAL A 105 8.32 10.72 5.64
N LEU A 106 7.52 9.67 5.80
CA LEU A 106 6.34 9.67 6.66
C LEU A 106 6.70 9.97 8.12
N SER A 107 7.75 9.33 8.64
CA SER A 107 8.20 9.53 10.03
C SER A 107 8.68 10.96 10.27
N LYS A 108 9.44 11.54 9.33
CA LYS A 108 9.92 12.92 9.42
C LYS A 108 8.75 13.91 9.41
N PHE A 109 7.75 13.69 8.56
CA PHE A 109 6.57 14.54 8.53
C PHE A 109 5.81 14.51 9.86
N ILE A 110 5.55 13.32 10.40
CA ILE A 110 4.84 13.14 11.68
C ILE A 110 5.61 13.83 12.81
N LEU A 111 6.93 13.65 12.87
CA LEU A 111 7.77 14.27 13.89
C LEU A 111 7.77 15.80 13.80
N ALA A 112 7.69 16.36 12.59
CA ALA A 112 7.69 17.82 12.40
C ALA A 112 6.32 18.46 12.61
N HIS A 113 5.23 17.78 12.24
CA HIS A 113 3.92 18.41 12.05
C HIS A 113 2.77 17.78 12.84
N ALA A 114 2.97 16.65 13.52
CA ALA A 114 1.90 15.91 14.17
C ALA A 114 2.14 15.63 15.67
N MET A 115 3.25 16.14 16.24
CA MET A 115 3.62 15.88 17.64
C MET A 115 2.70 16.55 18.66
N ASP A 116 1.97 17.59 18.26
CA ASP A 116 0.95 18.27 19.05
C ASP A 116 -0.45 17.66 18.90
N VAL A 117 -0.64 16.76 17.92
CA VAL A 117 -1.89 16.04 17.71
C VAL A 117 -2.02 14.92 18.75
N PRO A 118 -3.14 14.82 19.49
CA PRO A 118 -3.36 13.75 20.45
C PRO A 118 -3.23 12.36 19.80
N ALA A 119 -2.51 11.43 20.44
CA ALA A 119 -2.24 10.10 19.88
C ALA A 119 -3.52 9.34 19.48
N ARG A 120 -4.62 9.48 20.26
CA ARG A 120 -5.92 8.89 19.93
C ARG A 120 -6.55 9.46 18.66
N GLU A 121 -6.24 10.70 18.30
CA GLU A 121 -6.77 11.36 17.10
C GLU A 121 -5.89 11.05 15.89
N LEU A 122 -4.58 10.93 16.11
CA LEU A 122 -3.61 10.60 15.08
C LEU A 122 -3.66 9.10 14.69
N TRP A 123 -3.79 8.21 15.68
CA TRP A 123 -3.65 6.75 15.54
C TRP A 123 -4.89 5.95 15.97
N GLY A 124 -5.94 6.60 16.48
CA GLY A 124 -7.10 5.92 17.05
C GLY A 124 -7.81 4.99 16.08
N ASN A 125 -8.39 3.93 16.62
CA ASN A 125 -9.08 2.86 15.87
C ASN A 125 -8.21 2.27 14.75
N ASN A 126 -6.89 2.12 14.94
CA ASN A 126 -5.96 1.65 13.91
C ASN A 126 -6.02 2.46 12.60
N GLY A 127 -6.43 3.73 12.69
CA GLY A 127 -6.67 4.57 11.53
C GLY A 127 -7.93 4.21 10.73
N GLU A 128 -8.91 3.51 11.29
CA GLU A 128 -10.19 3.23 10.61
C GLU A 128 -11.04 4.50 10.42
N GLU A 129 -10.89 5.50 11.29
CA GLU A 129 -11.48 6.83 11.10
C GLU A 129 -10.59 7.76 10.25
N ALA A 130 -9.59 7.25 9.53
CA ALA A 130 -8.44 8.06 9.18
C ALA A 130 -8.51 8.77 7.83
N GLY A 131 -8.10 10.04 7.93
CA GLY A 131 -7.62 10.85 6.84
C GLY A 131 -8.68 11.26 5.83
N ASP A 132 -8.36 12.28 5.08
CA ASP A 132 -9.15 12.68 3.93
C ASP A 132 -8.67 11.87 2.73
N GLU A 133 -9.59 11.20 2.01
CA GLU A 133 -9.24 10.29 0.89
C GLU A 133 -8.37 11.00 -0.17
N ALA A 134 -8.65 12.28 -0.46
CA ALA A 134 -7.88 13.04 -1.42
C ALA A 134 -6.48 13.41 -0.89
N MET A 135 -6.29 13.50 0.42
CA MET A 135 -4.97 13.64 1.04
C MET A 135 -4.21 12.32 1.07
N LEU A 136 -4.87 11.19 1.34
CA LEU A 136 -4.26 9.85 1.24
C LEU A 136 -3.68 9.62 -0.15
N GLU A 137 -4.48 9.88 -1.19
CA GLU A 137 -4.04 9.78 -2.59
C GLU A 137 -2.84 10.68 -2.87
N THR A 138 -2.83 11.92 -2.36
CA THR A 138 -1.71 12.85 -2.53
C THR A 138 -0.42 12.35 -1.86
N VAL A 139 -0.54 11.80 -0.65
CA VAL A 139 0.61 11.25 0.08
C VAL A 139 1.16 10.04 -0.67
N LEU A 140 0.29 9.11 -1.08
CA LEU A 140 0.70 7.92 -1.83
C LEU A 140 1.35 8.27 -3.17
N ASP A 141 0.77 9.18 -3.95
CA ASP A 141 1.38 9.62 -5.20
C ASP A 141 2.75 10.27 -4.99
N SER A 142 2.92 11.04 -3.91
CA SER A 142 4.22 11.64 -3.56
C SER A 142 5.26 10.57 -3.24
N LEU A 143 4.90 9.56 -2.42
CA LEU A 143 5.79 8.45 -2.11
C LEU A 143 6.12 7.61 -3.35
N ASP A 144 5.12 7.27 -4.15
CA ASP A 144 5.25 6.42 -5.34
C ASP A 144 6.14 7.06 -6.41
N THR A 145 6.10 8.39 -6.53
CA THR A 145 6.90 9.17 -7.49
C THR A 145 8.20 9.71 -6.90
N GLY A 146 8.37 9.65 -5.57
CA GLY A 146 9.48 10.29 -4.85
C GLY A 146 9.41 11.82 -4.82
N ALA A 147 8.25 12.40 -5.14
CA ALA A 147 8.03 13.83 -4.99
C ALA A 147 7.95 14.23 -3.50
N PRO A 148 8.35 15.46 -3.14
CA PRO A 148 8.19 15.94 -1.76
C PRO A 148 6.70 16.03 -1.39
N LEU A 149 6.39 15.76 -0.12
CA LEU A 149 5.05 15.95 0.41
C LEU A 149 4.65 17.44 0.35
N ASP A 150 3.43 17.73 -0.11
CA ASP A 150 2.86 19.07 -0.08
C ASP A 150 2.42 19.41 1.36
N GLU A 151 3.35 19.93 2.15
CA GLU A 151 3.11 20.29 3.56
C GLU A 151 2.00 21.32 3.73
N ALA A 152 1.81 22.23 2.76
CA ALA A 152 0.75 23.22 2.81
C ALA A 152 -0.63 22.56 2.66
N ARG A 153 -0.76 21.61 1.75
CA ARG A 153 -1.99 20.81 1.58
C ARG A 153 -2.23 19.85 2.75
N LEU A 154 -1.17 19.35 3.38
CA LEU A 154 -1.22 18.43 4.52
C LEU A 154 -1.23 19.15 5.88
N ALA A 155 -1.40 20.47 5.90
CA ALA A 155 -1.42 21.23 7.14
C ALA A 155 -2.63 20.86 8.02
N GLY A 156 -2.40 20.80 9.34
CA GLY A 156 -3.42 20.52 10.34
C GLY A 156 -3.75 19.03 10.53
N THR A 157 -4.71 18.77 11.42
CA THR A 157 -5.00 17.41 11.92
C THR A 157 -5.42 16.42 10.82
N ALA A 158 -6.15 16.88 9.80
CA ALA A 158 -6.60 16.00 8.71
C ALA A 158 -5.42 15.48 7.88
N GLY A 159 -4.45 16.35 7.55
CA GLY A 159 -3.25 15.94 6.83
C GLY A 159 -2.34 15.06 7.67
N ALA A 160 -2.15 15.40 8.96
CA ALA A 160 -1.42 14.54 9.91
C ALA A 160 -2.03 13.13 10.00
N ARG A 161 -3.36 13.01 10.12
CA ARG A 161 -4.08 11.72 10.11
C ARG A 161 -3.92 10.97 8.80
N SER A 162 -3.90 11.68 7.68
CA SER A 162 -3.73 11.10 6.35
C SER A 162 -2.33 10.48 6.17
N VAL A 163 -1.29 11.20 6.60
CA VAL A 163 0.10 10.69 6.62
C VAL A 163 0.24 9.50 7.55
N ALA A 164 -0.32 9.57 8.76
CA ALA A 164 -0.34 8.46 9.71
C ALA A 164 -1.07 7.24 9.14
N ARG A 165 -2.20 7.43 8.44
CA ARG A 165 -2.94 6.35 7.80
C ARG A 165 -2.14 5.66 6.71
N VAL A 166 -1.46 6.41 5.86
CA VAL A 166 -0.60 5.82 4.83
C VAL A 166 0.51 4.99 5.46
N MET A 167 1.11 5.46 6.56
CA MET A 167 2.11 4.69 7.31
C MET A 167 1.54 3.38 7.87
N LEU A 168 0.32 3.40 8.42
CA LEU A 168 -0.36 2.19 8.89
C LEU A 168 -0.67 1.22 7.73
N LEU A 169 -1.19 1.73 6.61
CA LEU A 169 -1.47 0.94 5.41
C LEU A 169 -0.19 0.29 4.85
N MET A 170 0.94 0.99 4.89
CA MET A 170 2.22 0.41 4.50
C MET A 170 2.55 -0.83 5.32
N PHE A 171 2.41 -0.78 6.65
CA PHE A 171 2.66 -1.93 7.51
C PHE A 171 1.60 -3.03 7.37
N GLU A 172 0.33 -2.66 7.23
CA GLU A 172 -0.78 -3.59 7.07
C GLU A 172 -0.65 -4.41 5.78
N TYR A 173 -0.14 -3.79 4.70
CA TYR A 173 -0.09 -4.43 3.39
C TYR A 173 1.25 -5.09 3.05
N LEU A 174 2.23 -5.05 3.97
CA LEU A 174 3.52 -5.72 3.76
C LEU A 174 3.34 -7.18 3.34
N GLU A 175 4.26 -7.65 2.48
CA GLU A 175 4.31 -9.07 2.12
C GLU A 175 4.58 -9.98 3.30
N VAL A 176 5.54 -9.57 4.12
CA VAL A 176 5.91 -10.21 5.37
C VAL A 176 5.78 -9.13 6.45
N PRO A 177 5.07 -9.38 7.55
CA PRO A 177 4.98 -8.42 8.64
C PRO A 177 6.37 -8.03 9.18
N VAL A 178 6.47 -6.84 9.78
CA VAL A 178 7.75 -6.33 10.34
C VAL A 178 8.39 -7.34 11.28
N ILE A 179 7.57 -8.01 12.10
CA ILE A 179 7.97 -9.20 12.85
C ILE A 179 7.49 -10.41 12.04
N PRO A 180 8.39 -11.19 11.41
CA PRO A 180 8.01 -12.36 10.64
C PRO A 180 7.23 -13.37 11.49
N ASP A 181 6.28 -14.09 10.87
CA ASP A 181 5.40 -15.03 11.59
C ASP A 181 6.18 -16.09 12.38
N GLN A 182 7.29 -16.57 11.83
CA GLN A 182 8.19 -17.54 12.47
C GLN A 182 8.83 -17.04 13.77
N ASP A 183 8.90 -15.73 13.98
CA ASP A 183 9.51 -15.11 15.15
C ASP A 183 8.47 -14.62 16.17
N GLN A 184 7.17 -14.61 15.83
CA GLN A 184 6.11 -14.07 16.71
C GLN A 184 6.05 -14.73 18.09
N GLU A 185 6.17 -16.05 18.17
CA GLU A 185 6.15 -16.78 19.45
C GLU A 185 7.24 -16.29 20.41
N MET A 186 8.42 -15.96 19.88
CA MET A 186 9.53 -15.45 20.67
C MET A 186 9.22 -14.07 21.25
N PHE A 187 8.64 -13.17 20.44
CA PHE A 187 8.27 -11.83 20.90
C PHE A 187 7.16 -11.88 21.95
N VAL A 188 6.14 -12.74 21.77
CA VAL A 188 5.06 -12.93 22.74
C VAL A 188 5.61 -13.48 24.05
N ALA A 189 6.39 -14.57 24.01
CA ALA A 189 7.00 -15.15 25.21
C ALA A 189 7.88 -14.13 25.95
N SER A 190 8.59 -13.27 25.22
CA SER A 190 9.45 -12.25 25.83
C SER A 190 8.65 -11.12 26.49
N ALA A 191 7.51 -10.73 25.92
CA ALA A 191 6.57 -9.81 26.56
C ALA A 191 5.98 -10.39 27.86
N GLU A 192 5.90 -11.71 27.97
CA GLU A 192 5.48 -12.44 29.18
C GLU A 192 6.64 -12.70 30.17
N GLY A 193 7.84 -12.16 29.91
CA GLY A 193 9.01 -12.23 30.81
C GLY A 193 10.05 -13.29 30.48
N SER A 194 9.94 -13.96 29.32
CA SER A 194 10.97 -14.88 28.83
C SER A 194 12.22 -14.13 28.33
N PRO A 195 13.45 -14.62 28.58
CA PRO A 195 14.68 -14.02 28.06
C PRO A 195 14.97 -14.39 26.59
N MET A 196 14.03 -15.02 25.89
CA MET A 196 14.27 -15.63 24.58
C MET A 196 14.71 -14.61 23.51
N LEU A 197 14.11 -13.42 23.50
CA LEU A 197 14.52 -12.34 22.60
C LEU A 197 15.91 -11.80 22.95
N GLU A 198 16.22 -11.60 24.24
CA GLU A 198 17.54 -11.15 24.70
C GLU A 198 18.64 -12.14 24.29
N LEU A 199 18.37 -13.44 24.47
CA LEU A 199 19.26 -14.51 24.04
C LEU A 199 19.50 -14.48 22.53
N ARG A 200 18.46 -14.33 21.72
CA ARG A 200 18.64 -14.24 20.25
C ARG A 200 19.36 -12.98 19.81
N CYS A 201 19.10 -11.84 20.46
CA CYS A 201 19.85 -10.61 20.23
C CYS A 201 21.34 -10.79 20.55
N SER A 202 21.67 -11.45 21.67
CA SER A 202 23.07 -11.72 22.05
C SER A 202 23.80 -12.61 21.02
N GLN A 203 23.11 -13.61 20.46
CA GLN A 203 23.63 -14.49 19.43
C GLN A 203 23.90 -13.74 18.11
N PHE A 204 22.99 -12.85 17.73
CA PHE A 204 23.16 -12.01 16.53
C PHE A 204 24.44 -11.15 16.61
N HIS A 205 24.71 -10.54 17.77
CA HIS A 205 25.93 -9.75 18.00
C HIS A 205 27.20 -10.62 18.01
N SER A 206 27.13 -11.87 18.46
CA SER A 206 28.28 -12.79 18.40
C SER A 206 28.61 -13.31 17.00
N THR A 207 27.67 -13.22 16.06
CA THR A 207 27.83 -13.75 14.69
C THR A 207 28.35 -12.69 13.69
N GLN A 208 28.33 -11.42 14.07
CA GLN A 208 28.85 -10.30 13.26
C GLN A 208 30.30 -9.87 13.62
N ASN A 209 30.96 -10.57 14.55
CA ASN A 209 32.38 -10.37 14.90
C ASN A 209 33.26 -11.49 14.35
#